data_AF-A0A9P6V1S0-F1
#
_entry.id   AF-A0A9P6V1S0-F1
#
_cell.length_a   1.000
_cell.length_b   1.000
_cell.length_c   1.000
_cell.angle_alpha   90.00
_cell.angle_beta   90.00
_cell.angle_gamma   90.00
#
_symmetry.space_group_name_H-M   'P 1'
#
loop_
_entity.id
_entity.type
_entity.pdbx_description
1 polymer ?
#
loop_
_entity_poly.entity_id
_entity_poly.type
_entity_poly.pdbx_seq_one_letter_code
_entity_poly.pdbx_strand_id
1 'polypeptide(L)'
;RGYGKVNKQRIPLTDNSIIEKSLGKFGIVCMEDLIHEIYTVGPNFKQASNFLWPFKLSNATGGYSAKKALHFIQGGDSGDRESKINNLIRQMN
;
A
#
# COMPACT_ATOMS: atom_id res chain seq x y z
N ARG A 1 -2.40 -3.44 -7.65
CA ARG A 1 -1.78 -4.53 -6.85
C ARG A 1 -2.53 -4.80 -5.53
N GLY A 2 -3.85 -4.55 -5.46
CA GLY A 2 -4.63 -4.68 -4.23
C GLY A 2 -5.00 -6.14 -3.93
N TYR A 3 -4.65 -6.61 -2.74
CA TYR A 3 -5.05 -7.91 -2.22
C TYR A 3 -5.51 -7.74 -0.78
N GLY A 4 -6.59 -8.44 -0.42
CA GLY A 4 -7.08 -8.53 0.95
C GLY A 4 -6.58 -9.79 1.64
N LYS A 5 -6.47 -9.73 2.97
CA LYS A 5 -6.19 -10.85 3.86
C LYS A 5 -7.50 -11.35 4.44
N VAL A 6 -8.10 -12.34 3.79
CA VAL A 6 -9.36 -12.97 4.21
C VAL A 6 -9.04 -14.37 4.70
N ASN A 7 -9.37 -14.69 5.96
CA ASN A 7 -9.06 -16.00 6.56
C ASN A 7 -7.59 -16.43 6.40
N LYS A 8 -6.66 -15.47 6.55
CA LYS A 8 -5.21 -15.63 6.34
C LYS A 8 -4.81 -15.99 4.90
N GLN A 9 -5.73 -15.97 3.95
CA GLN A 9 -5.47 -16.14 2.53
C GLN A 9 -5.34 -14.80 1.82
N ARG A 10 -4.53 -14.77 0.75
CA ARG A 10 -4.30 -13.61 -0.08
C ARG A 10 -5.29 -13.62 -1.25
N ILE A 11 -6.33 -12.79 -1.16
CA ILE A 11 -7.42 -12.74 -2.15
C ILE A 11 -7.30 -11.46 -2.97
N PRO A 12 -7.37 -11.51 -4.31
CA PRO A 12 -7.37 -10.29 -5.14
C PRO A 12 -8.63 -9.47 -4.87
N LEU A 13 -8.48 -8.16 -4.73
CA LEU A 13 -9.61 -7.25 -4.54
C LEU A 13 -10.20 -6.89 -5.91
N THR A 14 -11.09 -7.76 -6.41
CA THR A 14 -11.78 -7.57 -7.70
C THR A 14 -13.20 -7.05 -7.54
N ASP A 15 -13.77 -7.11 -6.33
CA ASP A 15 -15.17 -6.81 -6.06
C ASP A 15 -15.33 -6.19 -4.67
N ASN A 16 -16.21 -5.19 -4.55
CA ASN A 16 -16.47 -4.47 -3.30
C ASN A 16 -17.05 -5.38 -2.20
N SER A 17 -17.77 -6.44 -2.56
CA SER A 17 -18.32 -7.40 -1.59
C SER A 17 -17.25 -8.08 -0.73
N ILE A 18 -16.01 -8.21 -1.22
CA ILE A 18 -14.89 -8.75 -0.45
C ILE A 18 -14.51 -7.81 0.69
N ILE A 19 -14.52 -6.50 0.41
CA ILE A 19 -14.20 -5.44 1.37
C ILE A 19 -15.35 -5.33 2.38
N GLU A 20 -16.58 -5.19 1.91
CA GLU A 20 -17.77 -5.08 2.75
C GLU A 20 -17.91 -6.25 3.73
N LYS A 21 -17.71 -7.49 3.27
CA LYS A 21 -17.76 -8.68 4.16
C LYS A 21 -16.70 -8.65 5.26
N SER A 22 -15.54 -8.05 5.01
CA SER A 22 -14.40 -8.07 5.93
C SER A 22 -14.38 -6.85 6.86
N LEU A 23 -14.75 -5.69 6.32
CA LEU A 23 -14.59 -4.37 6.95
C LEU A 23 -15.90 -3.59 7.08
N GLY A 24 -17.03 -4.09 6.58
CA GLY A 24 -18.31 -3.38 6.63
C GLY A 24 -18.77 -3.02 8.05
N LYS A 25 -18.38 -3.80 9.06
CA LYS A 25 -18.60 -3.47 10.48
C LYS A 25 -17.89 -2.18 10.96
N PHE A 26 -16.93 -1.69 10.18
CA PHE A 26 -16.21 -0.43 10.42
C PHE A 26 -16.69 0.70 9.51
N GLY A 27 -17.76 0.48 8.72
CA GLY A 27 -18.29 1.46 7.77
C GLY A 27 -17.52 1.53 6.45
N ILE A 28 -16.62 0.57 6.17
CA ILE A 28 -15.84 0.52 4.93
C ILE A 28 -16.50 -0.49 3.99
N VAL A 29 -17.21 -0.01 2.97
CA VAL A 29 -18.02 -0.87 2.08
C VAL A 29 -17.41 -1.04 0.69
N CYS A 30 -16.67 -0.05 0.20
CA CYS A 30 -16.02 -0.11 -1.11
C CYS A 30 -14.53 0.18 -1.06
N MET A 31 -13.88 0.12 -2.24
CA MET A 31 -12.47 0.42 -2.39
C MET A 31 -12.15 1.89 -2.09
N GLU A 32 -13.04 2.80 -2.44
CA GLU A 32 -12.89 4.24 -2.21
C GLU A 32 -12.87 4.55 -0.71
N ASP A 33 -13.77 3.95 0.07
CA ASP A 33 -13.77 4.08 1.54
C ASP A 33 -12.47 3.56 2.14
N LEU A 34 -11.97 2.42 1.64
CA LEU A 34 -10.72 1.83 2.10
C LEU A 34 -9.52 2.76 1.82
N ILE A 35 -9.48 3.36 0.63
CA ILE A 35 -8.46 4.34 0.26
C ILE A 35 -8.58 5.59 1.14
N HIS A 36 -9.79 6.09 1.34
CA HIS A 36 -10.06 7.26 2.16
C HIS A 36 -9.57 7.03 3.60
N GLU A 37 -9.98 5.92 4.22
CA GLU A 37 -9.60 5.56 5.60
C GLU A 37 -8.08 5.48 5.78
N ILE A 38 -7.36 4.95 4.78
CA ILE A 38 -5.90 4.85 4.82
C ILE A 38 -5.24 6.21 4.62
N TYR A 39 -5.69 6.98 3.62
CA TYR A 39 -5.08 8.24 3.24
C TYR A 39 -5.27 9.33 4.30
N THR A 40 -6.45 9.41 4.91
CA THR A 40 -6.77 10.39 5.97
C THR A 40 -6.35 9.93 7.36
N VAL A 41 -5.85 8.69 7.49
CA VAL A 41 -5.53 8.06 8.78
C VAL A 41 -6.75 8.06 9.70
N GLY A 42 -7.83 7.47 9.21
CA GLY A 42 -9.10 7.37 9.93
C GLY A 42 -9.05 6.50 11.19
N PRO A 43 -10.15 6.48 11.97
CA PRO A 43 -10.21 5.78 13.27
C PRO A 43 -9.99 4.26 13.18
N ASN A 44 -10.26 3.64 12.03
CA ASN A 44 -10.09 2.22 11.75
C ASN A 44 -8.90 1.94 10.84
N PHE A 45 -7.92 2.85 10.75
CA PHE A 45 -6.70 2.70 9.96
C PHE A 45 -5.98 1.37 10.21
N LYS A 46 -5.90 0.93 11.48
CA LYS A 46 -5.23 -0.32 11.85
C LYS A 46 -5.89 -1.54 11.21
N GLN A 47 -7.22 -1.53 11.09
CA GLN A 47 -8.02 -2.61 10.53
C GLN A 47 -7.94 -2.58 9.00
N ALA A 48 -8.06 -1.40 8.40
CA ALA A 48 -7.90 -1.18 6.96
C ALA A 48 -6.50 -1.60 6.47
N SER A 49 -5.45 -1.18 7.15
CA SER A 49 -4.05 -1.51 6.80
C SER A 49 -3.72 -3.00 7.00
N ASN A 50 -4.19 -3.63 8.08
CA ASN A 50 -3.97 -5.06 8.31
C ASN A 50 -4.82 -5.95 7.38
N PHE A 51 -5.96 -5.45 6.90
CA PHE A 51 -6.73 -6.13 5.87
C PHE A 51 -5.96 -6.18 4.55
N LEU A 52 -5.26 -5.12 4.17
CA LEU A 52 -4.43 -5.15 2.97
C LEU A 52 -3.25 -6.11 3.14
N TRP A 53 -3.10 -7.02 2.19
CA TRP A 53 -1.90 -7.85 2.10
C TRP A 53 -0.70 -6.97 1.70
N PRO A 54 0.50 -7.19 2.25
CA PRO A 54 1.69 -6.45 1.85
C PRO A 54 1.86 -6.39 0.32
N PHE A 55 1.99 -5.19 -0.22
CA PHE A 55 2.15 -4.99 -1.65
C PHE A 55 3.45 -5.65 -2.13
N LYS A 56 3.33 -6.58 -3.06
CA LYS A 56 4.48 -7.14 -3.76
C LYS A 56 4.80 -6.21 -4.92
N LEU A 57 5.88 -5.45 -4.84
CA LEU A 57 6.34 -4.52 -5.88
C LEU A 57 7.43 -5.19 -6.76
N SER A 58 7.59 -4.72 -8.00
CA SER A 58 8.72 -5.09 -8.86
C SER A 58 9.93 -4.17 -8.60
N ASN A 59 11.08 -4.52 -9.16
CA ASN A 59 12.21 -3.59 -9.22
C ASN A 59 11.80 -2.32 -10.00
N ALA A 60 12.42 -1.18 -9.66
CA ALA A 60 12.15 0.08 -10.34
C ALA A 60 12.56 0.01 -11.82
N THR A 61 11.64 0.40 -12.71
CA THR A 61 11.92 0.55 -14.15
C THR A 61 12.97 1.64 -14.35
N GLY A 62 14.06 1.32 -15.07
CA GLY A 62 15.22 2.21 -15.23
C GLY A 62 16.29 2.04 -14.14
N GLY A 63 16.07 1.14 -13.17
CA GLY A 63 17.01 0.86 -12.09
C GLY A 63 16.90 1.84 -10.93
N TYR A 64 17.78 1.65 -9.96
CA TYR A 64 17.93 2.54 -8.81
C TYR A 64 18.93 3.63 -9.16
N SER A 65 18.68 4.84 -8.68
CA SER A 65 19.44 6.04 -9.03
C SER A 65 20.90 5.95 -8.56
N ALA A 66 21.14 5.26 -7.44
CA ALA A 66 22.45 5.16 -6.81
C ALA A 66 22.60 3.90 -5.93
N LYS A 67 23.60 3.91 -5.04
CA LYS A 67 23.87 2.81 -4.10
C LYS A 67 22.69 2.64 -3.14
N LYS A 68 21.93 1.55 -3.32
CA LYS A 68 20.71 1.23 -2.55
C LYS A 68 20.83 1.37 -1.03
N ALA A 69 21.96 0.98 -0.46
CA ALA A 69 22.14 0.96 0.99
C ALA A 69 22.41 2.36 1.58
N LEU A 70 22.85 3.31 0.77
CA LEU A 70 23.20 4.66 1.22
C LEU A 70 21.93 5.51 1.41
N HIS A 71 21.93 6.39 2.42
CA HIS A 71 20.79 7.25 2.71
C HIS A 71 20.49 8.22 1.56
N PHE A 72 19.21 8.52 1.31
CA PHE A 72 18.77 9.36 0.20
C PHE A 72 19.41 10.76 0.19
N ILE A 73 19.52 11.40 1.37
CA ILE A 73 20.20 12.70 1.53
C ILE A 73 21.67 12.65 1.11
N GLN A 74 22.33 11.50 1.24
CA GLN A 74 23.73 11.30 0.85
C GLN A 74 23.87 10.90 -0.63
N GLY A 75 22.79 11.00 -1.42
CA GLY A 75 22.76 10.59 -2.82
C GLY A 75 22.55 9.09 -3.01
N GLY A 76 21.99 8.39 -2.02
CA GLY A 76 21.63 6.97 -2.10
C GLY A 76 20.14 6.70 -2.36
N ASP A 77 19.68 5.51 -2.00
CA ASP A 77 18.31 5.04 -2.24
C ASP A 77 17.64 4.40 -1.00
N SER A 78 18.20 4.57 0.19
CA SER A 78 17.58 4.16 1.47
C SER A 78 17.11 5.37 2.28
N GLY A 79 16.30 5.12 3.32
CA GLY A 79 15.84 6.16 4.24
C GLY A 79 14.68 7.01 3.71
N ASP A 80 14.41 8.10 4.43
CA ASP A 80 13.32 9.02 4.10
C ASP A 80 13.67 9.87 2.88
N ARG A 81 12.73 9.90 1.94
CA ARG A 81 12.79 10.69 0.70
C ARG A 81 11.54 11.56 0.51
N GLU A 82 10.75 11.71 1.58
CA GLU A 82 9.54 12.51 1.65
C GLU A 82 8.60 12.21 0.47
N SER A 83 8.09 13.25 -0.20
CA SER A 83 7.19 13.17 -1.34
C SER A 83 7.80 12.48 -2.58
N LYS A 84 9.13 12.35 -2.67
CA LYS A 84 9.82 11.72 -3.82
C LYS A 84 9.61 10.20 -3.86
N ILE A 85 9.10 9.59 -2.79
CA ILE A 85 8.73 8.17 -2.76
C ILE A 85 7.69 7.82 -3.84
N ASN A 86 6.79 8.75 -4.16
CA ASN A 86 5.74 8.52 -5.14
C ASN A 86 6.29 8.18 -6.53
N ASN A 87 7.39 8.83 -6.94
CA ASN A 87 8.01 8.56 -8.24
C ASN A 87 8.65 7.16 -8.27
N LEU A 88 9.34 6.77 -7.19
CA LEU A 88 9.91 5.43 -7.07
C LEU A 88 8.81 4.36 -7.09
N ILE A 89 7.74 4.54 -6.30
CA ILE A 89 6.65 3.57 -6.23
C ILE A 89 5.96 3.42 -7.60
N ARG A 90 5.78 4.50 -8.37
CA ARG A 90 5.25 4.41 -9.75
C ARG A 90 6.15 3.60 -10.68
N GLN A 91 7.48 3.70 -10.55
CA GLN A 91 8.43 2.90 -11.33
C GLN A 91 8.44 1.41 -10.94
N MET A 92 8.02 1.09 -9.72
CA MET A 92 7.98 -0.26 -9.15
C MET A 92 6.59 -0.93 -9.24
N ASN A 93 5.56 -0.19 -9.66
CA ASN A 93 4.18 -0.67 -9.72
C ASN A 93 3.82 -1.27 -11.06
#